data_AF-E2AMB4-F1
#
_entry.id   AF-E2AMB4-F1
#
_cell.length_a   1.000
_cell.length_b   1.000
_cell.length_c   1.000
_cell.angle_alpha   90.00
_cell.angle_beta   90.00
_cell.angle_gamma   90.00
#
_symmetry.space_group_name_H-M   'P 1'
#
loop_
_entity.id
_entity.type
_entity.pdbx_description
1 polymer ?
#
loop_
_entity_poly.entity_id
_entity_poly.type
_entity_poly.pdbx_seq_one_letter_code
_entity_poly.pdbx_strand_id
1 'polypeptide(L)'
;LVQVKLSILNKGTSKEFAIICMPKLEDLRSFENNEHYDGPVHKHNANPNENSSTKLRRIRSMKLKRLSQRRVKRKKTFQGKVLPEKFDVVHDVMNRAKLSKLNKTISDREKEKRKLYLKESTEVRQSCDREVMGYVTMGGYSFLRAKGISIGYVALPSLLEIIR
;
A
#
# COMPACT_ATOMS: atom_id res chain seq x y z
N LEU A 1 15.90 11.54 14.50
CA LEU A 1 14.44 11.33 14.44
C LEU A 1 13.89 11.50 15.84
N VAL A 2 12.74 12.15 15.99
CA VAL A 2 12.09 12.36 17.28
C VAL A 2 10.76 11.64 17.28
N GLN A 3 10.49 10.86 18.34
CA GLN A 3 9.19 10.24 18.51
C GLN A 3 8.17 11.30 18.91
N VAL A 4 7.02 11.30 18.25
CA VAL A 4 5.92 12.21 18.54
C VAL A 4 4.64 11.43 18.76
N LYS A 5 3.83 11.93 19.70
CA LYS A 5 2.45 11.49 19.88
C LYS A 5 1.54 12.52 19.25
N LEU A 6 0.74 12.09 18.28
CA LEU A 6 -0.23 12.93 17.61
C LEU A 6 -1.62 12.64 18.16
N SER A 7 -2.42 13.69 18.33
CA SER A 7 -3.83 13.60 18.68
C SER A 7 -4.63 14.34 17.64
N ILE A 8 -5.64 13.69 17.08
CA ILE A 8 -6.59 14.34 16.18
C ILE A 8 -7.52 15.22 17.04
N LEU A 9 -7.78 16.44 16.58
CA LEU A 9 -8.63 17.41 17.26
C LEU A 9 -10.10 17.16 16.96
N ASN A 10 -10.46 17.22 15.67
CA ASN A 10 -11.83 17.08 15.20
C ASN A 10 -12.07 15.68 14.63
N LYS A 11 -12.71 15.60 13.46
CA LYS A 11 -13.06 14.35 12.80
C LYS A 11 -11.82 13.70 12.19
N GLY A 12 -11.69 12.39 12.41
CA GLY A 12 -10.72 11.56 11.69
C GLY A 12 -10.00 10.54 12.57
N THR A 13 -9.34 9.61 11.91
CA THR A 13 -8.48 8.60 12.54
C THR A 13 -7.22 8.43 11.71
N SER A 14 -6.06 8.41 12.36
CA SER A 14 -4.80 8.10 11.70
C SER A 14 -4.67 6.59 11.56
N LYS A 15 -4.16 6.13 10.41
CA LYS A 15 -3.86 4.72 10.18
C LYS A 15 -2.38 4.45 10.42
N GLU A 16 -2.05 3.18 10.61
CA GLU A 16 -0.67 2.71 10.54
C GLU A 16 -0.03 3.11 9.20
N PHE A 17 1.25 3.48 9.26
CA PHE A 17 2.04 3.92 8.11
C PHE A 17 1.51 5.19 7.41
N ALA A 18 0.67 5.98 8.09
CA ALA A 18 0.25 7.28 7.59
C ALA A 18 1.44 8.25 7.49
N ILE A 19 1.38 9.15 6.51
CA ILE A 19 2.39 10.17 6.27
C ILE A 19 2.08 11.41 7.12
N ILE A 20 3.10 11.97 7.74
CA ILE A 20 3.02 13.23 8.48
C ILE A 20 3.63 14.33 7.60
N CYS A 21 2.83 15.33 7.25
CA CYS A 21 3.24 16.41 6.35
C CYS A 21 3.36 17.76 7.08
N MET A 22 4.24 18.63 6.58
CA MET A 22 4.34 20.02 7.01
C MET A 22 3.11 20.83 6.55
N PRO A 23 2.49 21.62 7.44
CA PRO A 23 1.44 22.55 7.04
C PRO A 23 2.03 23.72 6.23
N LYS A 24 1.23 24.30 5.33
CA LYS A 24 1.54 25.61 4.73
C LYS A 24 0.85 26.71 5.51
N LEU A 25 1.34 27.94 5.34
CA LEU A 25 0.74 29.13 5.95
C LEU A 25 -0.75 29.31 5.60
N GLU A 26 -1.13 28.93 4.38
CA GLU A 26 -2.52 28.92 3.92
C GLU A 26 -3.40 28.00 4.78
N ASP A 27 -2.89 26.82 5.14
CA ASP A 27 -3.62 25.83 5.95
C ASP A 27 -3.91 26.38 7.34
N LEU A 28 -2.93 27.09 7.92
CA LEU A 28 -3.06 27.73 9.24
C LEU A 28 -4.10 28.85 9.22
N ARG A 29 -4.07 29.72 8.20
CA ARG A 29 -5.06 30.80 8.04
C ARG A 29 -6.47 30.25 7.83
N SER A 30 -6.62 29.19 7.03
CA SER A 30 -7.92 28.55 6.82
C SER A 30 -8.47 27.93 8.09
N PHE A 31 -7.61 27.32 8.92
CA PHE A 31 -8.00 26.77 10.22
C PHE A 31 -8.36 27.86 11.24
N GLU A 32 -7.61 28.96 11.28
CA GLU A 32 -7.90 30.10 12.16
C GLU A 32 -9.24 30.76 11.83
N ASN A 33 -9.57 30.88 10.54
CA ASN A 33 -10.85 31.43 10.09
C ASN A 33 -12.04 30.47 10.28
N ASN A 34 -11.79 29.16 10.28
CA ASN A 34 -12.83 28.14 10.40
C ASN A 34 -12.32 26.95 11.22
N GLU A 35 -12.80 26.84 12.46
CA GLU A 35 -12.48 25.74 13.38
C GLU A 35 -12.84 24.36 12.81
N HIS A 36 -13.85 24.28 11.93
CA HIS A 36 -14.33 23.05 11.29
C HIS A 36 -13.69 22.82 9.91
N TYR A 37 -12.55 23.45 9.62
CA TYR A 37 -11.82 23.23 8.38
C TYR A 37 -11.25 21.79 8.32
N ASP A 38 -11.73 21.00 7.35
CA ASP A 38 -11.33 19.59 7.16
C ASP A 38 -9.92 19.42 6.56
N GLY A 39 -9.27 20.51 6.16
CA GLY A 39 -7.94 20.49 5.54
C GLY A 39 -7.96 20.50 4.00
N PRO A 40 -6.79 20.69 3.37
CA PRO A 40 -6.67 20.72 1.91
C PRO A 40 -6.79 19.30 1.31
N VAL A 41 -7.34 19.22 0.10
CA VAL A 41 -7.45 17.97 -0.66
C VAL A 41 -6.22 17.79 -1.55
N HIS A 42 -5.59 16.61 -1.45
CA HIS A 42 -4.43 16.23 -2.29
C HIS A 42 -4.84 16.13 -3.76
N LYS A 43 -4.03 16.71 -4.65
CA LYS A 43 -4.28 16.71 -6.10
C LYS A 43 -4.15 15.32 -6.68
N HIS A 44 -5.06 14.97 -7.57
CA HIS A 44 -4.96 13.71 -8.29
C HIS A 44 -3.76 13.72 -9.24
N ASN A 45 -2.73 12.95 -8.92
CA ASN A 45 -1.57 12.76 -9.77
C ASN A 45 -1.86 11.65 -10.79
N ALA A 46 -2.12 12.03 -12.05
CA ALA A 46 -2.35 11.08 -13.13
C ALA A 46 -1.14 10.15 -13.29
N ASN A 47 -1.37 8.84 -13.28
CA ASN A 47 -0.30 7.89 -13.50
C ASN A 47 -0.02 7.81 -15.01
N PRO A 48 1.21 8.12 -15.49
CA PRO A 48 1.54 8.05 -16.91
C PRO A 48 1.31 6.66 -17.50
N ASN A 49 1.39 5.60 -16.68
CA ASN A 49 1.20 4.21 -17.06
C ASN A 49 -0.21 3.68 -16.74
N GLU A 50 -1.22 4.53 -16.54
CA GLU A 50 -2.56 4.08 -16.14
C GLU A 50 -3.22 3.15 -17.18
N ASN A 51 -3.05 3.45 -18.47
CA ASN A 51 -3.61 2.65 -19.56
C ASN A 51 -2.98 1.26 -19.65
N SER A 52 -1.64 1.20 -19.61
CA SER A 52 -0.88 -0.06 -19.64
C SER A 52 -1.16 -0.90 -18.38
N SER A 53 -1.23 -0.24 -17.23
CA SER A 53 -1.64 -0.80 -15.95
C SER A 53 -3.02 -1.44 -15.99
N THR A 54 -4.00 -0.74 -16.56
CA THR A 54 -5.39 -1.21 -16.67
C THR A 54 -5.51 -2.39 -17.62
N LYS A 55 -4.82 -2.35 -18.77
CA LYS A 55 -4.75 -3.46 -19.71
C LYS A 55 -4.16 -4.72 -19.06
N LEU A 56 -3.05 -4.58 -18.33
CA LEU A 56 -2.40 -5.69 -17.63
C LEU A 56 -3.29 -6.28 -16.52
N ARG A 57 -4.01 -5.44 -15.77
CA ARG A 57 -5.00 -5.87 -14.77
C ARG A 57 -6.13 -6.68 -15.41
N ARG A 58 -6.69 -6.22 -16.54
CA ARG A 58 -7.73 -6.95 -17.29
C ARG A 58 -7.25 -8.32 -17.76
N ILE A 59 -6.06 -8.38 -18.39
CA ILE A 59 -5.45 -9.65 -18.85
C ILE A 59 -5.25 -10.61 -17.68
N ARG A 60 -4.73 -10.13 -16.55
CA ARG A 60 -4.54 -10.95 -15.34
C ARG A 60 -5.85 -11.48 -14.80
N SER A 61 -6.89 -10.64 -14.71
CA SER A 61 -8.22 -11.03 -14.25
C SER A 61 -8.81 -12.15 -15.12
N MET A 62 -8.74 -12.02 -16.45
CA MET A 62 -9.19 -13.06 -17.39
C MET A 62 -8.42 -14.38 -17.20
N LYS A 63 -7.09 -14.32 -17.05
CA LYS A 63 -6.27 -15.52 -16.81
C LYS A 63 -6.65 -16.21 -15.50
N LEU A 64 -6.87 -15.45 -14.42
CA LEU A 64 -7.29 -15.99 -13.13
C LEU A 64 -8.69 -16.62 -13.19
N LYS A 65 -9.64 -15.98 -13.87
CA LYS A 65 -10.98 -16.55 -14.10
C LYS A 65 -10.91 -17.87 -14.87
N ARG A 66 -10.13 -17.94 -15.96
CA ARG A 66 -9.92 -19.19 -16.72
C ARG A 66 -9.31 -20.30 -15.87
N LEU A 67 -8.29 -19.99 -15.06
CA LEU A 67 -7.66 -20.96 -14.16
C LEU A 67 -8.64 -21.45 -13.08
N SER A 68 -9.45 -20.55 -12.51
CA SER A 68 -10.50 -20.90 -11.55
C SER A 68 -11.52 -21.86 -12.16
N GLN A 69 -12.05 -21.55 -13.35
CA GLN A 69 -12.97 -22.44 -14.06
C GLN A 69 -12.36 -23.81 -14.37
N ARG A 70 -11.09 -23.87 -14.77
CA ARG A 70 -10.38 -25.14 -14.98
C ARG A 70 -10.29 -25.97 -13.70
N ARG A 71 -10.03 -25.35 -12.54
CA ARG A 71 -10.01 -26.04 -11.24
C ARG A 71 -11.39 -26.61 -10.89
N VAL A 72 -12.46 -25.82 -11.08
CA VAL A 72 -13.84 -26.28 -10.83
C VAL A 72 -14.20 -27.45 -11.75
N LYS A 73 -13.90 -27.36 -13.06
CA LYS A 73 -14.13 -28.45 -14.02
C LYS A 73 -13.37 -29.72 -13.63
N ARG A 74 -12.08 -29.61 -13.30
CA ARG A 74 -11.27 -30.73 -12.81
C ARG A 74 -11.86 -31.35 -11.54
N LYS A 75 -12.27 -30.53 -10.57
CA LYS A 75 -12.90 -31.03 -9.34
C LYS A 75 -14.18 -31.82 -9.63
N LYS A 76 -15.03 -31.33 -10.55
CA LYS A 76 -16.24 -32.04 -10.98
C LYS A 76 -15.93 -33.35 -11.72
N THR A 77 -14.93 -33.40 -12.60
CA THR A 77 -14.52 -34.66 -13.25
C THR A 77 -13.88 -35.66 -12.29
N PHE A 78 -13.24 -35.19 -11.21
CA PHE A 78 -12.66 -36.04 -10.16
C PHE A 78 -13.68 -36.57 -9.14
N GLN A 79 -14.82 -35.91 -8.95
CA GLN A 79 -15.86 -36.34 -7.99
C GLN A 79 -16.55 -37.68 -8.35
N GLY A 80 -16.20 -38.30 -9.48
CA GLY A 80 -16.75 -39.60 -9.91
C GLY A 80 -15.73 -40.61 -10.45
N LYS A 81 -14.42 -40.37 -10.32
CA LYS A 81 -13.38 -41.33 -10.72
C LYS A 81 -12.34 -41.46 -9.61
N VAL A 82 -12.09 -42.70 -9.16
CA VAL A 82 -10.99 -43.05 -8.27
C VAL A 82 -9.70 -42.44 -8.82
N LEU A 83 -8.91 -41.82 -7.94
CA LEU A 83 -7.62 -41.23 -8.28
C LEU A 83 -6.81 -42.27 -9.09
N PRO A 84 -6.15 -41.88 -10.21
CA PRO A 84 -5.18 -42.77 -10.82
C PRO A 84 -4.13 -43.12 -9.76
N GLU A 85 -3.95 -44.42 -9.49
CA GLU A 85 -3.02 -45.00 -8.51
C GLU A 85 -1.58 -44.50 -8.64
N LYS A 86 -1.24 -43.90 -9.78
CA LYS A 86 0.02 -43.20 -9.99
C LYS A 86 -0.20 -41.70 -9.77
N PHE A 87 -0.34 -41.31 -8.52
CA PHE A 87 0.30 -40.05 -8.12
C PHE A 87 1.78 -40.31 -8.29
N ASP A 88 2.33 -39.94 -9.45
CA ASP A 88 3.76 -39.86 -9.62
C ASP A 88 4.28 -39.01 -8.45
N VAL A 89 4.91 -39.68 -7.48
CA VAL A 89 5.64 -39.06 -6.39
C VAL A 89 6.80 -38.38 -7.09
N VAL A 90 6.55 -37.15 -7.57
CA VAL A 90 7.56 -36.35 -8.25
C VAL A 90 8.66 -36.14 -7.24
N HIS A 91 9.80 -36.79 -7.47
CA HIS A 91 10.98 -36.72 -6.62
C HIS A 91 11.24 -35.28 -6.18
N ASP A 92 11.35 -35.14 -4.86
CA ASP A 92 11.45 -33.90 -4.08
C ASP A 92 12.48 -32.89 -4.63
N VAL A 93 13.52 -33.37 -5.32
CA VAL A 93 14.58 -32.54 -5.95
C VAL A 93 14.09 -31.78 -7.19
N MET A 94 13.34 -32.43 -8.10
CA MET A 94 12.75 -31.75 -9.27
C MET A 94 11.69 -30.73 -8.86
N ASN A 95 10.96 -31.02 -7.77
CA ASN A 95 9.98 -30.11 -7.22
C ASN A 95 10.63 -28.88 -6.57
N ARG A 96 11.74 -29.03 -5.84
CA ARG A 96 12.52 -27.89 -5.31
C ARG A 96 13.08 -27.00 -6.42
N ALA A 97 13.63 -27.60 -7.49
CA ALA A 97 14.13 -26.84 -8.64
C ALA A 97 13.01 -26.14 -9.45
N LYS A 98 11.82 -26.76 -9.54
CA LYS A 98 10.63 -26.13 -10.12
C LYS A 98 10.10 -25.01 -9.23
N LEU A 99 10.13 -25.18 -7.91
CA LEU A 99 9.71 -24.20 -6.92
C LEU A 99 10.63 -22.98 -6.91
N SER A 100 11.94 -23.18 -6.97
CA SER A 100 12.91 -22.07 -7.04
C SER A 100 12.77 -21.27 -8.34
N LYS A 101 12.58 -21.94 -9.49
CA LYS A 101 12.27 -21.28 -10.77
C LYS A 101 10.96 -20.51 -10.69
N LEU A 102 9.92 -21.08 -10.07
CA LEU A 102 8.62 -20.42 -9.89
C LEU A 102 8.75 -19.17 -9.03
N ASN A 103 9.43 -19.27 -7.87
CA ASN A 103 9.67 -18.15 -6.97
C ASN A 103 10.47 -17.04 -7.64
N LYS A 104 11.49 -17.39 -8.43
CA LYS A 104 12.25 -16.43 -9.24
C LYS A 104 11.34 -15.72 -10.25
N THR A 105 10.52 -16.48 -10.98
CA THR A 105 9.54 -15.92 -11.93
C THR A 105 8.52 -15.00 -11.25
N ILE A 106 8.08 -15.33 -10.02
CA ILE A 106 7.17 -14.48 -9.23
C ILE A 106 7.87 -13.18 -8.83
N SER A 107 9.08 -13.26 -8.28
CA SER A 107 9.90 -12.12 -7.90
C SER A 107 10.14 -11.18 -9.08
N ASP A 108 10.56 -11.71 -10.23
CA ASP A 108 10.87 -10.91 -11.41
C ASP A 108 9.62 -10.17 -11.93
N ARG A 109 8.47 -10.86 -11.92
CA ARG A 109 7.19 -10.27 -12.27
C ARG A 109 6.74 -9.18 -11.29
N GLU A 110 7.04 -9.32 -10.01
CA GLU A 110 6.76 -8.28 -9.01
C GLU A 110 7.65 -7.05 -9.19
N LYS A 111 8.92 -7.25 -9.58
CA LYS A 111 9.83 -6.15 -9.91
C LYS A 111 9.36 -5.38 -11.14
N GLU A 112 8.98 -6.07 -12.22
CA GLU A 112 8.43 -5.44 -13.44
C GLU A 112 7.16 -4.64 -13.13
N LYS A 113 6.26 -5.21 -12.32
CA LYS A 113 5.06 -4.49 -11.88
C LYS A 113 5.41 -3.24 -11.07
N ARG A 114 6.35 -3.34 -10.12
CA ARG A 114 6.79 -2.18 -9.33
C ARG A 114 7.30 -1.08 -10.24
N LYS A 115 8.14 -1.41 -11.23
CA LYS A 115 8.62 -0.45 -12.23
C LYS A 115 7.50 0.19 -13.05
N LEU A 116 6.46 -0.58 -13.39
CA LEU A 116 5.32 -0.07 -14.17
C LEU A 116 4.43 0.86 -13.34
N TYR A 117 4.18 0.51 -12.07
CA TYR A 117 3.22 1.20 -11.21
C TYR A 117 3.83 2.36 -10.42
N LEU A 118 5.10 2.28 -10.06
CA LEU A 118 5.81 3.24 -9.23
C LEU A 118 6.95 3.84 -10.04
N LYS A 119 7.01 5.16 -10.11
CA LYS A 119 8.23 5.85 -10.52
C LYS A 119 9.28 5.67 -9.42
N GLU A 120 10.55 5.55 -9.79
CA GLU A 120 11.64 5.62 -8.82
C GLU A 120 11.54 6.98 -8.11
N SER A 121 11.29 6.95 -6.80
CA SER A 121 11.20 8.16 -5.99
C SER A 121 12.63 8.60 -5.69
N THR A 122 13.06 9.68 -6.35
CA THR A 122 14.34 10.33 -6.08
C THR A 122 14.29 11.10 -4.76
N GLU A 123 13.13 11.66 -4.40
CA GLU A 123 12.96 12.49 -3.21
C GLU A 123 11.66 12.13 -2.47
N VAL A 124 11.80 11.51 -1.31
CA VAL A 124 10.68 11.16 -0.43
C VAL A 124 10.04 12.40 0.19
N ARG A 125 10.85 13.45 0.44
CA ARG A 125 10.43 14.72 1.04
C ARG A 125 9.35 15.43 0.20
N GLN A 126 9.44 15.32 -1.13
CA GLN A 126 8.54 15.98 -2.09
C GLN A 126 7.58 14.99 -2.78
N SER A 127 7.31 13.83 -2.19
CA SER A 127 6.44 12.82 -2.81
C SER A 127 4.96 13.21 -2.84
N CYS A 128 4.56 14.23 -2.07
CA CYS A 128 3.19 14.70 -1.91
C CYS A 128 3.10 16.22 -2.15
N ASP A 129 1.88 16.75 -2.22
CA ASP A 129 1.65 18.20 -2.42
C ASP A 129 2.13 19.06 -1.23
N ARG A 130 2.23 18.41 -0.07
CA ARG A 130 2.80 18.93 1.17
C ARG A 130 4.07 18.16 1.46
N GLU A 131 5.05 18.86 2.03
CA GLU A 131 6.34 18.28 2.33
C GLU A 131 6.22 17.21 3.42
N VAL A 132 6.83 16.05 3.21
CA VAL A 132 6.81 14.95 4.18
C VAL A 132 7.84 15.20 5.26
N MET A 133 7.40 15.28 6.52
CA MET A 133 8.29 15.44 7.69
C MET A 133 8.44 14.17 8.53
N GLY A 134 7.57 13.18 8.35
CA GLY A 134 7.62 11.96 9.14
C GLY A 134 6.55 10.93 8.81
N TYR A 135 6.50 9.89 9.62
CA TYR A 135 5.58 8.77 9.45
C TYR A 135 5.02 8.28 10.78
N VAL A 136 3.78 7.81 10.72
CA VAL A 136 3.10 7.12 11.81
C VAL A 136 3.50 5.65 11.79
N THR A 137 3.94 5.12 12.93
CA THR A 137 4.19 3.69 13.09
C THR A 137 2.94 2.98 13.59
N MET A 138 2.26 3.58 14.57
CA MET A 138 1.04 3.04 15.17
C MET A 138 -0.03 4.13 15.17
N GLY A 139 -1.13 3.90 14.47
CA GLY A 139 -2.24 4.84 14.40
C GLY A 139 -3.57 4.12 14.57
N GLY A 140 -4.48 4.72 15.35
CA GLY A 140 -5.81 4.17 15.54
C GLY A 140 -6.74 5.09 16.32
N TYR A 141 -7.89 4.54 16.70
CA TYR A 141 -8.83 5.21 17.58
C TYR A 141 -8.60 4.79 19.03
N SER A 142 -8.47 5.76 19.94
CA SER A 142 -8.34 5.49 21.37
C SER A 142 -9.70 5.60 22.03
N PHE A 143 -10.25 4.48 22.49
CA PHE A 143 -11.51 4.46 23.26
C PHE A 143 -11.38 5.20 24.60
N LEU A 144 -10.20 5.16 25.23
CA LEU A 144 -9.94 5.88 26.49
C LEU A 144 -10.03 7.40 26.34
N ARG A 145 -9.71 7.95 25.17
CA ARG A 145 -9.74 9.40 24.91
C ARG A 145 -10.86 9.81 23.95
N ALA A 146 -11.67 8.85 23.51
CA ALA A 146 -12.69 9.02 22.48
C ALA A 146 -12.22 9.78 21.21
N LYS A 147 -10.95 9.61 20.81
CA LYS A 147 -10.37 10.31 19.64
C LYS A 147 -9.26 9.53 18.95
N GLY A 148 -8.94 9.92 17.73
CA GLY A 148 -7.82 9.38 16.98
C GLY A 148 -6.48 9.74 17.62
N ILE A 149 -5.64 8.74 17.89
CA ILE A 149 -4.29 8.91 18.44
C ILE A 149 -3.32 8.13 17.57
N SER A 150 -2.13 8.69 17.39
CA SER A 150 -1.03 7.98 16.75
C SER A 150 0.31 8.27 17.40
N ILE A 151 1.23 7.34 17.18
CA ILE A 151 2.65 7.44 17.54
C ILE A 151 3.43 7.34 16.23
N GLY A 152 4.38 8.24 16.06
CA GLY A 152 5.20 8.30 14.85
C GLY A 152 6.55 8.92 15.13
N TYR A 153 7.33 9.07 14.06
CA TYR A 153 8.63 9.72 14.08
C TYR A 153 8.68 10.83 13.05
N VAL A 154 9.23 11.98 13.46
CA VAL A 154 9.45 13.13 12.59
C VAL A 154 10.93 13.50 12.54
N ALA A 155 11.33 14.15 11.46
CA ALA A 155 12.64 14.76 11.34
C ALA A 155 12.75 15.97 12.29
N LEU A 156 13.84 16.02 13.07
CA LEU A 156 14.08 17.13 14.01
C LEU A 156 14.14 18.50 13.31
N PRO A 157 14.82 18.66 12.15
CA PRO A 157 14.86 19.95 11.45
C PRO A 157 13.47 20.47 11.08
N SER A 158 12.58 19.61 10.58
CA SER A 158 11.21 19.97 10.23
C SER A 158 10.40 20.40 11.46
N LEU A 159 10.59 19.74 12.60
CA LEU A 159 9.92 20.13 13.84
C LEU A 159 10.39 21.51 14.34
N LEU A 160 11.69 21.80 14.23
CA LEU A 160 12.25 23.11 14.59
C LEU A 160 11.77 24.22 13.65
N GLU A 161 11.51 23.90 12.38
CA GLU A 161 10.94 24.83 11.42
C GLU A 161 9.49 25.22 11.74
N ILE A 162 8.69 24.30 12.31
CA ILE A 162 7.32 24.60 12.75
C ILE A 162 7.29 25.51 13.98
N ILE A 163 8.25 25.36 14.89
CA ILE A 163 8.29 26.10 16.16
C ILE A 163 8.82 27.53 15.98
N ARG A 164 9.58 27.77 14.91
CA ARG A 164 10.14 29.08 14.56
C ARG A 164 9.07 30.00 13.99
#